data_AF-A0A947NEV7-F1
#
_entry.id   AF-A0A947NEV7-F1
#
_cell.length_a   1.000
_cell.length_b   1.000
_cell.length_c   1.000
_cell.angle_alpha   90.00
_cell.angle_beta   90.00
_cell.angle_gamma   90.00
#
_symmetry.space_group_name_H-M   'P 1'
#
loop_
_entity.id
_entity.type
_entity.pdbx_description
1 polymer ?
#
loop_
_entity_poly.entity_id
_entity_poly.type
_entity_poly.pdbx_seq_one_letter_code
_entity_poly.pdbx_strand_id
1 'polypeptide(L)'
;IEKPETIATAIRIGNPASWKQAENARDDSGGIIEKVTDEEITEAQKLLASAEGIFCEPASAASVAGVIKKNKEGYFKKGSTVVCILTGHGLKDPDRAIAISDKAIKLPANTEEIAKYLGY
;
A
#
# COMPACT_ATOMS: atom_id res chain seq x y z
N ILE A 1 -7.56 -2.35 -21.24
CA ILE A 1 -6.81 -1.07 -21.12
C ILE A 1 -5.51 -1.23 -21.89
N GLU A 2 -5.31 -0.45 -22.96
CA GLU A 2 -4.12 -0.58 -23.81
C GLU A 2 -2.83 -0.03 -23.17
N LYS A 3 -2.97 1.01 -22.32
CA LYS A 3 -1.85 1.67 -21.63
C LYS A 3 -2.12 1.74 -20.12
N PRO A 4 -1.94 0.64 -19.37
CA PRO A 4 -2.11 0.65 -17.93
C PRO A 4 -0.99 1.45 -17.25
N GLU A 5 -1.34 2.33 -16.32
CA GLU A 5 -0.38 3.11 -15.53
C GLU A 5 -0.72 3.02 -14.04
N THR A 6 0.33 2.85 -13.23
CA THR A 6 0.30 2.86 -11.76
C THR A 6 1.73 2.75 -11.25
N ILE A 7 1.97 3.23 -10.02
CA ILE A 7 3.21 2.95 -9.31
C ILE A 7 3.36 1.47 -8.93
N ALA A 8 2.27 0.72 -8.84
CA ALA A 8 2.28 -0.68 -8.46
C ALA A 8 2.54 -1.59 -9.67
N THR A 9 3.82 -1.70 -10.06
CA THR A 9 4.26 -2.40 -11.28
C THR A 9 3.73 -3.83 -11.41
N ALA A 10 3.65 -4.59 -10.31
CA ALA A 10 3.16 -5.97 -10.33
C ALA A 10 1.68 -6.12 -10.72
N ILE A 11 0.88 -5.06 -10.58
CA ILE A 11 -0.54 -5.03 -10.97
C ILE A 11 -0.81 -4.04 -12.12
N ARG A 12 0.25 -3.57 -12.81
CA ARG A 12 0.15 -2.70 -14.00
C ARG A 12 -0.25 -3.50 -15.24
N ILE A 13 -1.44 -4.11 -15.18
CA ILE A 13 -1.95 -5.05 -16.18
C ILE A 13 -3.25 -4.50 -16.76
N GLY A 14 -3.27 -4.28 -18.07
CA GLY A 14 -4.43 -3.72 -18.75
C GLY A 14 -5.40 -4.76 -19.35
N ASN A 15 -4.95 -6.01 -19.47
CA ASN A 15 -5.74 -7.14 -19.97
C ASN A 15 -5.35 -8.43 -19.20
N PRO A 16 -5.91 -8.67 -18.00
CA PRO A 16 -5.56 -9.82 -17.17
C PRO A 16 -5.91 -11.14 -17.85
N ALA A 17 -4.95 -12.07 -17.86
CA ALA A 17 -5.12 -13.40 -18.47
C ALA A 17 -6.27 -14.21 -17.85
N SER A 18 -6.46 -14.09 -16.53
CA SER A 18 -7.49 -14.82 -15.78
C SER A 18 -8.78 -14.00 -15.56
N TRP A 19 -9.13 -13.10 -16.48
CA TRP A 19 -10.26 -12.17 -16.34
C TRP A 19 -11.55 -12.87 -15.87
N LYS A 20 -11.97 -13.91 -16.57
CA LYS A 20 -13.23 -14.62 -16.26
C LYS A 20 -13.18 -15.36 -14.93
N GLN A 21 -12.02 -15.88 -14.54
CA GLN A 21 -11.86 -16.53 -13.24
C GLN A 21 -11.98 -15.51 -12.09
N ALA A 22 -11.45 -14.29 -12.27
CA ALA A 22 -11.59 -13.22 -11.30
C ALA A 22 -13.04 -12.73 -11.17
N GLU A 23 -13.76 -12.59 -12.28
CA GLU A 23 -15.20 -12.26 -12.26
C GLU A 23 -16.02 -13.34 -11.54
N ASN A 24 -15.80 -14.61 -11.88
CA ASN A 24 -16.50 -15.72 -11.23
C ASN A 24 -16.21 -15.76 -9.72
N ALA A 25 -14.94 -15.62 -9.31
CA ALA A 25 -14.58 -15.61 -7.89
C ALA A 25 -15.23 -14.45 -7.12
N ARG A 26 -15.34 -13.26 -7.74
CA ARG A 26 -16.08 -12.13 -7.16
C ARG A 26 -17.55 -12.47 -6.98
N ASP A 27 -18.18 -12.97 -8.04
CA ASP A 27 -19.63 -13.22 -8.07
C ASP A 27 -20.03 -14.37 -7.14
N ASP A 28 -19.29 -15.47 -7.15
CA ASP A 28 -19.52 -16.66 -6.31
C ASP A 28 -19.34 -16.36 -4.81
N SER A 29 -18.40 -15.46 -4.47
CA SER A 29 -18.16 -15.06 -3.07
C SER A 29 -19.08 -13.94 -2.58
N GLY A 30 -19.84 -13.30 -3.48
CA GLY A 30 -20.56 -12.05 -3.18
C GLY A 30 -19.63 -10.88 -2.84
N GLY A 31 -18.36 -10.99 -3.22
CA GLY A 31 -17.32 -9.98 -2.99
C GLY A 31 -17.32 -8.87 -4.05
N ILE A 32 -16.25 -8.08 -4.04
CA ILE A 32 -16.06 -6.97 -4.98
C ILE A 32 -14.63 -6.95 -5.51
N ILE A 33 -14.46 -6.40 -6.72
CA ILE A 33 -13.17 -6.00 -7.27
C ILE A 33 -13.27 -4.50 -7.52
N GLU A 34 -12.50 -3.71 -6.78
CA GLU A 34 -12.50 -2.25 -6.87
C GLU A 34 -11.09 -1.69 -7.08
N LYS A 35 -11.03 -0.40 -7.39
CA LYS A 35 -9.79 0.34 -7.60
C LYS A 35 -9.43 1.23 -6.41
N VAL A 36 -8.13 1.42 -6.23
CA VAL A 36 -7.52 2.43 -5.35
C VAL A 36 -6.56 3.29 -6.17
N THR A 37 -6.26 4.50 -5.71
CA THR A 37 -5.30 5.40 -6.36
C THR A 37 -3.86 5.12 -5.91
N ASP A 38 -2.88 5.62 -6.66
CA ASP A 38 -1.46 5.49 -6.31
C ASP A 38 -1.14 6.21 -4.98
N GLU A 39 -1.85 7.29 -4.67
CA GLU A 39 -1.78 7.99 -3.38
C GLU A 39 -2.29 7.10 -2.24
N GLU A 40 -3.46 6.47 -2.41
CA GLU A 40 -4.01 5.54 -1.41
C GLU A 40 -3.08 4.34 -1.18
N ILE A 41 -2.47 3.81 -2.25
CA ILE A 41 -1.44 2.75 -2.17
C ILE A 41 -0.24 3.22 -1.37
N THR A 42 0.27 4.43 -1.64
CA THR A 42 1.44 4.99 -0.96
C THR A 42 1.16 5.24 0.52
N GLU A 43 -0.01 5.77 0.86
CA GLU A 43 -0.45 5.97 2.25
C GLU A 43 -0.53 4.65 3.00
N ALA A 44 -1.13 3.61 2.41
CA ALA A 44 -1.22 2.29 3.02
C ALA A 44 0.16 1.64 3.21
N GLN A 45 1.07 1.79 2.24
CA GLN A 45 2.43 1.29 2.36
C GLN A 45 3.19 1.96 3.50
N LYS A 46 3.09 3.30 3.61
CA LYS A 46 3.70 4.07 4.70
C LYS A 46 3.13 3.66 6.05
N LEU A 47 1.81 3.49 6.15
CA LEU A 47 1.13 3.07 7.36
C LEU A 47 1.61 1.68 7.83
N LEU A 48 1.67 0.70 6.93
CA LEU A 48 2.17 -0.64 7.23
C LEU A 48 3.61 -0.59 7.77
N ALA A 49 4.48 0.20 7.15
CA ALA A 49 5.87 0.31 7.57
C ALA A 49 6.02 1.02 8.93
N SER A 50 5.31 2.12 9.16
CA SER A 50 5.48 2.97 10.34
C SER A 50 4.70 2.50 11.56
N ALA A 51 3.53 1.89 11.39
CA ALA A 51 2.67 1.46 12.49
C ALA A 51 2.83 -0.04 12.81
N GLU A 52 3.03 -0.88 11.80
CA GLU A 52 3.07 -2.34 11.96
C GLU A 52 4.49 -2.93 11.80
N GLY A 53 5.46 -2.14 11.34
CA GLY A 53 6.81 -2.62 11.05
C GLY A 53 6.87 -3.58 9.86
N ILE A 54 5.86 -3.58 8.98
CA ILE A 54 5.75 -4.48 7.84
C ILE A 54 6.13 -3.73 6.56
N PHE A 55 7.23 -4.14 5.92
CA PHE A 55 7.70 -3.52 4.68
C PHE A 55 7.33 -4.36 3.45
N CYS A 56 6.26 -3.96 2.74
CA CYS A 56 5.79 -4.61 1.51
C CYS A 56 5.98 -3.73 0.26
N GLU A 57 5.90 -4.34 -0.93
CA GLU A 57 5.91 -3.60 -2.21
C GLU A 57 4.59 -2.83 -2.44
N PRO A 58 4.54 -1.84 -3.35
CA PRO A 58 3.32 -1.05 -3.59
C PRO A 58 2.09 -1.88 -3.99
N ALA A 59 2.26 -2.91 -4.82
CA ALA A 59 1.14 -3.77 -5.22
C ALA A 59 0.52 -4.55 -4.04
N SER A 60 1.34 -4.92 -3.05
CA SER A 60 0.87 -5.56 -1.82
C SER A 60 0.03 -4.60 -0.97
N ALA A 61 0.48 -3.35 -0.87
CA ALA A 61 -0.20 -2.32 -0.10
C ALA A 61 -1.59 -1.97 -0.66
N ALA A 62 -1.85 -2.22 -1.95
CA ALA A 62 -3.17 -2.02 -2.56
C ALA A 62 -4.30 -2.80 -1.85
N SER A 63 -4.01 -3.98 -1.30
CA SER A 63 -4.98 -4.76 -0.54
C SER A 63 -5.44 -4.02 0.73
N VAL A 64 -4.50 -3.43 1.47
CA VAL A 64 -4.76 -2.66 2.69
C VAL A 64 -5.40 -1.31 2.36
N ALA A 65 -4.94 -0.63 1.31
CA ALA A 65 -5.57 0.59 0.80
C ALA A 65 -7.06 0.36 0.50
N GLY A 66 -7.38 -0.76 -0.16
CA GLY A 66 -8.76 -1.15 -0.44
C GLY A 66 -9.58 -1.33 0.84
N VAL A 67 -9.05 -2.02 1.84
CA VAL A 67 -9.72 -2.20 3.14
C VAL A 67 -9.94 -0.86 3.84
N ILE A 68 -8.94 0.01 3.90
CA ILE A 68 -9.06 1.35 4.50
C ILE A 68 -10.18 2.14 3.83
N LYS A 69 -10.21 2.16 2.49
CA LYS A 69 -11.24 2.84 1.71
C LYS A 69 -12.63 2.27 1.99
N LYS A 70 -12.82 0.96 1.85
CA LYS A 70 -14.13 0.31 2.09
C LYS A 70 -14.60 0.46 3.53
N ASN A 71 -13.68 0.48 4.49
CA ASN A 71 -14.03 0.74 5.89
C ASN A 71 -14.54 2.18 6.10
N LYS A 72 -13.91 3.19 5.47
CA LYS A 72 -14.41 4.58 5.49
C LYS A 72 -15.81 4.70 4.86
N GLU A 73 -16.11 3.86 3.87
CA GLU A 73 -17.43 3.79 3.22
C GLU A 73 -18.47 2.96 4.01
N GLY A 74 -18.10 2.39 5.17
CA GLY A 74 -19.01 1.59 5.98
C GLY A 74 -19.34 0.19 5.42
N TYR A 75 -18.50 -0.34 4.53
CA TYR A 75 -18.72 -1.63 3.88
C TYR A 75 -18.68 -2.82 4.85
N PHE A 76 -17.81 -2.77 5.85
CA PHE A 76 -17.63 -3.85 6.82
C PHE A 76 -18.55 -3.69 8.03
N LYS A 77 -19.13 -4.80 8.50
CA LYS A 77 -19.83 -4.83 9.80
C LYS A 77 -18.79 -4.69 10.92
N LYS A 78 -19.18 -4.00 12.00
CA LYS A 78 -18.33 -3.87 13.19
C LYS A 78 -17.99 -5.27 13.74
N GLY A 79 -16.71 -5.51 14.02
CA GLY A 79 -16.22 -6.79 14.53
C GLY A 79 -15.89 -7.84 13.46
N SER A 80 -16.01 -7.50 12.17
CA SER A 80 -15.53 -8.38 11.10
C SER A 80 -14.02 -8.61 11.19
N THR A 81 -13.58 -9.82 10.87
CA THR A 81 -12.18 -10.16 10.63
C THR A 81 -11.86 -10.02 9.16
N VAL A 82 -10.77 -9.32 8.83
CA VAL A 82 -10.31 -9.11 7.45
C VAL A 82 -8.88 -9.61 7.32
N VAL A 83 -8.59 -10.30 6.22
CA VAL A 83 -7.25 -10.79 5.88
C VAL A 83 -6.78 -10.05 4.63
N CYS A 84 -5.61 -9.42 4.70
CA CYS A 84 -4.95 -8.78 3.55
C CYS A 84 -3.73 -9.60 3.14
N ILE A 85 -3.62 -9.91 1.84
CA ILE A 85 -2.48 -10.67 1.29
C ILE A 85 -1.42 -9.69 0.80
N LEU A 86 -0.25 -9.71 1.43
CA LEU A 86 0.91 -8.95 1.00
C LEU A 86 1.79 -9.85 0.12
N THR A 87 1.60 -9.72 -1.20
CA THR A 87 2.17 -10.60 -2.23
C THR A 87 3.70 -10.54 -2.37
N GLY A 88 4.33 -9.45 -1.90
CA GLY A 88 5.75 -9.22 -2.12
C GLY A 88 6.39 -8.31 -1.07
N HIS A 89 7.66 -8.60 -0.80
CA HIS A 89 8.50 -7.86 0.12
C HIS A 89 8.90 -6.49 -0.46
N GLY A 90 8.98 -5.46 0.37
CA GLY A 90 9.30 -4.09 -0.06
C GLY A 90 10.67 -3.94 -0.74
N LEU A 91 11.61 -4.84 -0.42
CA LEU A 91 12.93 -4.90 -1.06
C LEU A 91 12.91 -5.26 -2.55
N LYS A 92 11.75 -5.64 -3.12
CA LYS A 92 11.62 -5.81 -4.57
C LYS A 92 11.66 -4.49 -5.34
N ASP A 93 11.27 -3.38 -4.72
CA ASP A 93 11.24 -2.06 -5.35
C ASP A 93 11.85 -0.99 -4.40
N PRO A 94 13.18 -1.05 -4.18
CA PRO A 94 13.86 -0.11 -3.28
C PRO A 94 13.79 1.33 -3.77
N ASP A 95 13.74 1.55 -5.08
CA ASP A 95 13.65 2.88 -5.68
C ASP A 95 12.34 3.59 -5.30
N ARG A 96 11.20 2.87 -5.31
CA ARG A 96 9.94 3.43 -4.78
C ARG A 96 10.06 3.79 -3.32
N ALA A 97 10.64 2.90 -2.51
CA ALA A 97 10.76 3.13 -1.08
C ALA A 97 11.56 4.42 -0.80
N ILE A 98 12.64 4.65 -1.55
CA ILE A 98 13.42 5.89 -1.49
C ILE A 98 12.58 7.08 -1.96
N ALA A 99 11.85 6.96 -3.07
CA ALA A 99 11.06 8.06 -3.65
C ALA A 99 9.94 8.56 -2.73
N ILE A 100 9.34 7.67 -1.93
CA ILE A 100 8.27 8.04 -0.99
C ILE A 100 8.79 8.44 0.40
N SER A 101 10.08 8.25 0.67
CA SER A 101 10.70 8.57 1.96
C SER A 101 10.98 10.06 2.09
N ASP A 102 10.90 10.57 3.32
CA ASP A 102 11.26 11.95 3.61
C ASP A 102 12.77 12.15 3.49
N LYS A 103 13.17 13.35 3.06
CA LYS A 103 14.59 13.70 3.00
C LYS A 103 15.17 13.80 4.40
N ALA A 104 16.37 13.23 4.57
CA ALA A 104 17.11 13.37 5.80
C ALA A 104 17.36 14.85 6.15
N ILE A 105 17.17 15.18 7.41
CA ILE A 105 17.38 16.52 7.94
C ILE A 105 18.87 16.68 8.25
N LYS A 106 19.46 17.78 7.78
CA LYS A 106 20.88 18.08 7.96
C LYS A 106 21.06 18.93 9.21
N LEU A 107 21.85 18.43 10.16
CA LEU A 107 22.21 19.13 11.39
C LEU A 107 23.74 19.21 11.51
N PRO A 108 24.28 20.20 12.24
CA PRO A 108 25.69 20.22 12.60
C PRO A 108 26.12 18.94 13.32
N ALA A 109 27.39 18.56 13.20
CA ALA A 109 27.98 17.44 13.94
C ALA A 109 28.20 17.80 15.42
N ASN A 110 27.11 18.11 16.13
CA ASN A 110 27.06 18.56 17.50
C ASN A 110 25.94 17.82 18.24
N THR A 111 26.27 17.20 19.37
CA THR A 111 25.35 16.36 20.14
C THR A 111 24.20 17.14 20.78
N GLU A 112 24.44 18.37 21.23
CA GLU A 112 23.41 19.21 21.87
C GLU A 112 22.35 19.66 20.85
N GLU A 113 22.78 20.08 19.66
CA GLU A 113 21.88 20.45 18.56
C GLU A 113 21.02 19.26 18.08
N ILE A 114 21.63 18.07 18.00
CA ILE A 114 20.92 16.83 17.64
C ILE A 114 19.90 16.44 18.71
N ALA A 115 20.27 16.49 19.99
CA ALA A 115 19.38 16.16 21.10
C ALA A 115 18.16 17.09 21.12
N LYS A 116 18.41 18.41 21.05
CA LYS A 116 17.37 19.43 21.00
C LYS A 116 16.41 19.22 19.83
N TYR A 117 16.91 18.87 18.65
CA TYR A 117 16.08 18.58 17.48
C TYR A 117 15.17 17.36 17.68
N LEU A 118 15.69 16.31 18.31
CA LEU A 118 14.95 15.09 18.61
C LEU A 118 13.99 15.23 19.80
N GLY A 119 14.03 16.36 20.52
CA GLY A 119 13.19 16.63 21.69
C GLY A 119 13.76 16.08 23.00
N TYR A 120 15.07 15.85 23.08
CA TYR A 120 15.80 15.48 24.30
C TYR A 120 16.53 16.68 24.91
#